data_AF-A0A536CHH8-F1
#
_entry.id   AF-A0A536CHH8-F1
#
_cell.length_a   1.000
_cell.length_b   1.000
_cell.length_c   1.000
_cell.angle_alpha   90.00
_cell.angle_beta   90.00
_cell.angle_gamma   90.00
#
_symmetry.space_group_name_H-M   'P 1'
#
loop_
_entity.id
_entity.type
_entity.pdbx_description
1 polymer ?
#
loop_
_entity_poly.entity_id
_entity_poly.type
_entity_poly.pdbx_seq_one_letter_code
_entity_poly.pdbx_strand_id
1 'polypeptide(L)'
;MPPLDNAPAPRSFVITFQYTRSRRSGGDVMTLRRRAVPLLGLVALLAGSLGPAAASAQGTGTNTDHMPPQVISSGFEDQDDLRNDASRNASGPQYSAWLVESSRFMAVPFGSFMPDRASEGPIDFPVNVGILKARDGGITLYDSGWQQQDYIFRWNNSCCFAPLREQMQAIGLNPDDVTRIVVGHGHWDHAGQLDQFQNATLFIQKEELKAIDWALNYPDPQISAWNTMALPSTLPTAPAGIKNTCARSPACGYPPQTVMQIAGKIISGKAEVVDGRVQVAPGLIIHPAFRGHTYGSQLLQANTPTGQLVFGSDTYSSWEGIRAWNVANIQQTDTVQQFLAYEKCYFLTGTQTNQQPDNCIAAHERLSYSNDYPITKFWWNIVDSNGNKLNCSRAAELTLANGENSHMPSSPDQNVCVSRPSTPPSVGPETSNPGVPR
;
A
#
# COMPACT_ATOMS: atom_id res chain seq x y z
N MET A 1 16.77 -19.51 45.14
CA MET A 1 17.51 -20.54 44.39
C MET A 1 17.29 -21.88 45.07
N PRO A 2 16.79 -22.86 44.31
CA PRO A 2 17.61 -24.01 43.91
C PRO A 2 17.71 -24.10 42.36
N PRO A 3 18.64 -24.90 41.81
CA PRO A 3 18.95 -24.89 40.38
C PRO A 3 17.93 -25.72 39.58
N LEU A 4 17.51 -25.14 38.46
CA LEU A 4 16.78 -25.78 37.38
C LEU A 4 17.78 -26.55 36.52
N ASP A 5 17.70 -27.87 36.50
CA ASP A 5 18.17 -28.68 35.37
C ASP A 5 17.31 -29.93 35.25
N ASN A 6 16.87 -30.20 34.02
CA ASN A 6 16.00 -31.29 33.53
C ASN A 6 14.50 -31.01 33.46
N ALA A 7 14.09 -30.24 32.43
CA ALA A 7 12.77 -30.37 31.82
C ALA A 7 12.94 -30.79 30.34
N PRO A 8 12.23 -31.82 29.84
CA PRO A 8 12.34 -32.24 28.44
C PRO A 8 11.66 -31.24 27.50
N ALA A 9 12.24 -31.08 26.30
CA ALA A 9 11.75 -30.17 25.26
C ALA A 9 10.25 -30.38 24.93
N PRO A 10 9.48 -29.31 24.66
CA PRO A 10 8.08 -29.45 24.30
C PRO A 10 7.96 -30.13 22.94
N ARG A 11 7.19 -31.22 22.88
CA ARG A 11 6.83 -31.89 21.63
C ARG A 11 5.85 -31.00 20.87
N SER A 12 6.27 -30.48 19.72
CA SER A 12 5.40 -29.81 18.76
C SER A 12 4.36 -30.80 18.24
N PHE A 13 3.08 -30.58 18.55
CA PHE A 13 1.97 -31.25 17.88
C PHE A 13 1.66 -30.49 16.60
N VAL A 14 2.04 -31.06 15.45
CA VAL A 14 1.59 -30.58 14.15
C VAL A 14 0.21 -31.18 13.89
N ILE A 15 -0.84 -30.36 13.98
CA ILE A 15 -2.19 -30.73 13.49
C ILE A 15 -2.22 -30.42 12.00
N THR A 16 -2.03 -31.44 11.17
CA THR A 16 -2.18 -31.32 9.71
C THR A 16 -3.67 -31.43 9.35
N PHE A 17 -4.29 -30.33 8.94
CA PHE A 17 -5.61 -30.38 8.29
C PHE A 17 -5.43 -30.76 6.81
N GLN A 18 -5.71 -32.01 6.46
CA GLN A 18 -5.87 -32.40 5.06
C GLN A 18 -7.26 -31.99 4.57
N TYR A 19 -7.33 -30.95 3.74
CA TYR A 19 -8.52 -30.65 2.95
C TYR A 19 -8.60 -31.60 1.76
N THR A 20 -9.50 -32.59 1.83
CA THR A 20 -9.86 -33.42 0.67
C THR A 20 -10.75 -32.62 -0.28
N ARG A 21 -10.22 -32.28 -1.45
CA ARG A 21 -10.97 -31.68 -2.56
C ARG A 21 -11.79 -32.78 -3.26
N SER A 22 -13.09 -32.85 -3.00
CA SER A 22 -14.01 -33.71 -3.75
C SER A 22 -14.28 -33.13 -5.14
N ARG A 23 -13.73 -33.74 -6.19
CA ARG A 23 -14.20 -33.58 -7.57
C ARG A 23 -14.81 -34.90 -8.03
N ARG A 24 -16.14 -34.89 -8.29
CA ARG A 24 -16.81 -35.92 -9.07
C ARG A 24 -16.52 -35.68 -10.56
N SER A 25 -15.91 -36.65 -11.22
CA SER A 25 -16.39 -37.31 -12.46
C SER A 25 -15.25 -37.99 -13.24
N GLY A 26 -15.53 -39.16 -13.81
CA GLY A 26 -14.79 -39.78 -14.91
C GLY A 26 -13.58 -40.63 -14.52
N GLY A 27 -13.67 -41.94 -14.72
CA GLY A 27 -12.60 -42.90 -14.42
C GLY A 27 -11.49 -42.97 -15.46
N ASP A 28 -10.35 -43.50 -15.04
CA ASP A 28 -9.69 -44.64 -15.70
C ASP A 28 -8.60 -45.21 -14.80
N VAL A 29 -8.52 -46.54 -14.79
CA VAL A 29 -7.64 -47.35 -13.94
C VAL A 29 -6.25 -47.44 -14.59
N MET A 30 -5.19 -47.06 -13.86
CA MET A 30 -3.82 -47.46 -14.22
C MET A 30 -3.01 -47.85 -12.98
N THR A 31 -2.63 -49.13 -12.93
CA THR A 31 -1.85 -49.79 -11.88
C THR A 31 -0.36 -49.38 -11.92
N LEU A 32 0.18 -49.02 -10.76
CA LEU A 32 1.60 -48.69 -10.55
C LEU A 32 2.42 -49.96 -10.24
N ARG A 33 3.50 -50.23 -10.99
CA ARG A 33 4.57 -51.17 -10.59
C ARG A 33 5.87 -50.41 -10.33
N ARG A 34 6.35 -50.47 -9.08
CA ARG A 34 7.69 -49.99 -8.66
C ARG A 34 8.77 -50.96 -9.13
N ARG A 35 9.86 -50.44 -9.70
CA ARG A 35 11.18 -51.09 -9.69
C ARG A 35 12.26 -50.05 -9.40
N ALA A 36 13.08 -50.35 -8.40
CA ALA A 36 14.30 -49.63 -8.03
C ALA A 36 15.52 -50.38 -8.59
N VAL A 37 16.53 -49.65 -9.06
CA VAL A 37 17.89 -50.17 -9.36
C VAL A 37 18.91 -49.05 -9.06
N PRO A 38 20.08 -49.34 -8.46
CA PRO A 38 20.97 -48.35 -7.86
C PRO A 38 22.12 -47.85 -8.78
N LEU A 39 22.75 -46.77 -8.31
CA LEU A 39 23.89 -46.02 -8.86
C LEU A 39 25.21 -46.81 -8.90
N LEU A 40 26.05 -46.53 -9.90
CA LEU A 40 27.50 -46.72 -9.86
C LEU A 40 28.18 -45.63 -10.70
N GLY A 41 29.09 -44.88 -10.07
CA GLY A 41 29.80 -43.74 -10.66
C GLY A 41 31.10 -44.11 -11.36
N LEU A 42 31.67 -43.14 -12.07
CA LEU A 42 33.11 -43.07 -12.34
C LEU A 42 33.53 -41.62 -12.64
N VAL A 43 34.65 -41.22 -12.03
CA VAL A 43 35.32 -39.91 -12.15
C VAL A 43 36.38 -39.99 -13.24
N ALA A 44 36.54 -38.92 -14.03
CA ALA A 44 37.79 -38.64 -14.76
C ALA A 44 38.01 -37.12 -14.90
N LEU A 45 39.10 -36.64 -14.29
CA LEU A 45 39.71 -35.33 -14.48
C LEU A 45 40.63 -35.36 -15.69
N LEU A 46 40.71 -34.26 -16.47
CA LEU A 46 41.96 -33.77 -17.08
C LEU A 46 41.81 -32.31 -17.55
N ALA A 47 42.90 -31.56 -17.37
CA ALA A 47 43.03 -30.11 -17.44
C ALA A 47 43.45 -29.59 -18.83
N GLY A 48 43.26 -28.28 -19.10
CA GLY A 48 43.97 -27.61 -20.20
C GLY A 48 43.49 -26.20 -20.60
N SER A 49 44.32 -25.20 -20.25
CA SER A 49 44.56 -23.87 -20.88
C SER A 49 43.47 -22.79 -20.99
N LEU A 50 43.77 -21.63 -20.37
CA LEU A 50 43.10 -20.34 -20.51
C LEU A 50 43.66 -19.54 -21.71
N GLY A 51 42.76 -18.89 -22.45
CA GLY A 51 43.01 -17.78 -23.36
C GLY A 51 41.72 -16.95 -23.51
N PRO A 52 41.78 -15.60 -23.65
CA PRO A 52 40.65 -14.73 -23.39
C PRO A 52 39.70 -14.67 -24.59
N ALA A 53 38.49 -15.18 -24.43
CA ALA A 53 37.42 -15.03 -25.41
C ALA A 53 36.32 -14.16 -24.82
N ALA A 54 36.11 -12.99 -25.44
CA ALA A 54 34.91 -12.20 -25.30
C ALA A 54 33.69 -13.10 -25.54
N ALA A 55 32.81 -13.22 -24.56
CA ALA A 55 31.60 -14.03 -24.67
C ALA A 55 30.38 -13.12 -24.73
N SER A 56 29.88 -12.97 -25.96
CA SER A 56 28.47 -12.75 -26.25
C SER A 56 27.65 -13.81 -25.52
N ALA A 57 26.76 -13.40 -24.62
CA ALA A 57 25.83 -14.31 -23.94
C ALA A 57 24.72 -14.74 -24.92
N GLN A 58 25.02 -15.68 -25.80
CA GLN A 58 24.01 -16.58 -26.35
C GLN A 58 23.85 -17.74 -25.38
N GLY A 59 22.67 -17.83 -24.78
CA GLY A 59 22.32 -18.87 -23.82
C GLY A 59 22.29 -20.25 -24.48
N THR A 60 23.11 -21.15 -23.96
CA THR A 60 22.93 -22.59 -24.13
C THR A 60 23.30 -23.28 -22.82
N GLY A 61 22.36 -24.01 -22.22
CA GLY A 61 22.62 -24.96 -21.14
C GLY A 61 22.08 -24.53 -19.78
N THR A 62 20.90 -25.06 -19.45
CA THR A 62 20.26 -25.03 -18.14
C THR A 62 21.14 -25.65 -17.06
N ASN A 63 21.57 -24.86 -16.08
CA ASN A 63 21.94 -25.37 -14.75
C ASN A 63 21.39 -24.41 -13.69
N THR A 64 20.10 -24.57 -13.40
CA THR A 64 19.31 -23.78 -12.45
C THR A 64 19.45 -24.24 -10.99
N ASP A 65 20.30 -25.24 -10.71
CA ASP A 65 20.27 -25.96 -9.44
C ASP A 65 20.99 -25.28 -8.27
N HIS A 66 21.59 -24.10 -8.45
CA HIS A 66 22.29 -23.39 -7.36
C HIS A 66 21.98 -21.89 -7.27
N MET A 67 20.82 -21.44 -7.76
CA MET A 67 20.27 -20.20 -7.20
C MET A 67 19.59 -20.56 -5.88
N PRO A 68 19.94 -19.93 -4.74
CA PRO A 68 19.14 -20.09 -3.53
C PRO A 68 17.70 -19.76 -3.94
N PRO A 69 16.73 -20.67 -3.69
CA PRO A 69 15.36 -20.41 -4.11
C PRO A 69 14.95 -19.07 -3.52
N GLN A 70 14.53 -18.14 -4.37
CA GLN A 70 13.72 -17.01 -3.93
C GLN A 70 12.45 -17.65 -3.36
N VAL A 71 12.47 -18.01 -2.07
CA VAL A 71 11.46 -18.83 -1.38
C VAL A 71 10.16 -18.06 -1.12
N ILE A 72 10.06 -16.82 -1.59
CA ILE A 72 8.95 -15.91 -1.33
C ILE A 72 8.43 -15.39 -2.68
N SER A 73 7.12 -15.45 -2.89
CA SER A 73 6.45 -14.86 -4.05
C SER A 73 6.87 -13.39 -4.18
N SER A 74 7.44 -13.02 -5.33
CA SER A 74 7.90 -11.65 -5.57
C SER A 74 6.77 -10.69 -5.89
N GLY A 75 5.55 -11.18 -6.13
CA GLY A 75 4.50 -10.37 -6.73
C GLY A 75 4.86 -9.91 -8.14
N PHE A 76 5.92 -10.48 -8.76
CA PHE A 76 6.30 -10.20 -10.14
C PHE A 76 5.19 -10.62 -11.09
N GLU A 77 4.93 -9.78 -12.09
CA GLU A 77 4.01 -10.06 -13.17
C GLU A 77 4.73 -9.80 -14.48
N ASP A 78 4.51 -10.67 -15.47
CA ASP A 78 5.16 -10.55 -16.77
C ASP A 78 4.68 -9.29 -17.51
N GLN A 79 5.58 -8.65 -18.26
CA GLN A 79 5.26 -7.42 -18.98
C GLN A 79 4.16 -7.61 -20.03
N ASP A 80 4.11 -8.77 -20.70
CA ASP A 80 3.06 -9.07 -21.68
C ASP A 80 1.73 -9.30 -20.98
N ASP A 81 1.72 -9.93 -19.81
CA ASP A 81 0.51 -10.09 -19.00
C ASP A 81 -0.05 -8.73 -18.54
N LEU A 82 0.81 -7.81 -18.10
CA LEU A 82 0.42 -6.45 -17.72
C LEU A 82 -0.18 -5.68 -18.91
N ARG A 83 0.44 -5.75 -20.09
CA ARG A 83 -0.10 -5.12 -21.31
C ARG A 83 -1.43 -5.76 -21.73
N ASN A 84 -1.54 -7.08 -21.62
CA ASN A 84 -2.77 -7.81 -21.90
C ASN A 84 -3.87 -7.41 -20.92
N ASP A 85 -3.55 -7.19 -19.66
CA ASP A 85 -4.48 -6.67 -18.65
C ASP A 85 -4.93 -5.25 -18.97
N ALA A 86 -4.01 -4.33 -19.29
CA ALA A 86 -4.36 -2.99 -19.73
C ALA A 86 -5.31 -3.01 -20.94
N SER A 87 -5.01 -3.83 -21.95
CA SER A 87 -5.83 -3.98 -23.15
C SER A 87 -7.22 -4.57 -22.85
N ARG A 88 -7.29 -5.66 -22.07
CA ARG A 88 -8.57 -6.27 -21.68
C ARG A 88 -9.39 -5.33 -20.81
N ASN A 89 -8.76 -4.68 -19.83
CA ASN A 89 -9.43 -3.80 -18.90
C ASN A 89 -9.99 -2.55 -19.59
N ALA A 90 -9.33 -2.07 -20.66
CA ALA A 90 -9.81 -0.95 -21.48
C ALA A 90 -11.17 -1.22 -22.16
N SER A 91 -11.55 -2.49 -22.35
CA SER A 91 -12.88 -2.87 -22.87
C SER A 91 -13.97 -2.91 -21.79
N GLY A 92 -13.59 -2.80 -20.51
CA GLY A 92 -14.50 -2.85 -19.38
C GLY A 92 -15.22 -1.52 -19.12
N PRO A 93 -16.11 -1.48 -18.12
CA PRO A 93 -16.72 -0.25 -17.63
C PRO A 93 -15.66 0.79 -17.25
N GLN A 94 -15.97 2.06 -17.51
CA GLN A 94 -15.15 3.19 -17.11
C GLN A 94 -15.62 3.75 -15.77
N TYR A 95 -14.65 4.15 -14.95
CA TYR A 95 -14.87 4.76 -13.65
C TYR A 95 -14.59 6.27 -13.71
N SER A 96 -15.40 7.04 -12.99
CA SER A 96 -14.99 8.39 -12.56
C SER A 96 -14.03 8.25 -11.38
N ALA A 97 -13.03 9.11 -11.29
CA ALA A 97 -12.03 9.05 -10.24
C ALA A 97 -11.74 10.42 -9.62
N TRP A 98 -11.63 10.43 -8.30
CA TRP A 98 -11.19 11.57 -7.50
C TRP A 98 -10.04 11.17 -6.58
N LEU A 99 -9.30 12.17 -6.13
CA LEU A 99 -8.31 12.07 -5.06
C LEU A 99 -8.70 13.03 -3.95
N VAL A 100 -8.75 12.56 -2.71
CA VAL A 100 -9.09 13.37 -1.54
C VAL A 100 -7.93 13.33 -0.55
N GLU A 101 -7.48 14.49 -0.09
CA GLU A 101 -6.49 14.61 0.97
C GLU A 101 -7.17 14.35 2.32
N SER A 102 -7.03 13.14 2.85
CA SER A 102 -7.58 12.75 4.15
C SER A 102 -6.93 13.51 5.30
N SER A 103 -5.63 13.78 5.20
CA SER A 103 -4.82 14.49 6.21
C SER A 103 -3.50 14.94 5.57
N ARG A 104 -2.63 15.61 6.31
CA ARG A 104 -1.33 16.07 5.80
C ARG A 104 -0.23 15.91 6.84
N PHE A 105 0.83 15.24 6.43
CA PHE A 105 2.11 15.25 7.10
C PHE A 105 2.74 16.65 7.05
N MET A 106 3.16 17.18 8.20
CA MET A 106 3.75 18.52 8.29
C MET A 106 5.25 18.47 8.56
N ALA A 107 6.01 19.30 7.85
CA ALA A 107 7.45 19.51 8.06
C ALA A 107 8.27 18.20 8.11
N VAL A 108 7.99 17.27 7.21
CA VAL A 108 8.70 16.00 7.09
C VAL A 108 10.05 16.24 6.42
N PRO A 109 11.18 15.73 6.96
CA PRO A 109 12.46 15.77 6.26
C PRO A 109 12.32 15.12 4.89
N PHE A 110 12.67 15.83 3.82
CA PHE A 110 12.43 15.41 2.43
C PHE A 110 12.92 13.99 2.13
N GLY A 111 14.12 13.67 2.62
CA GLY A 111 14.74 12.35 2.50
C GLY A 111 13.95 11.18 3.12
N SER A 112 12.92 11.45 3.92
CA SER A 112 12.05 10.40 4.47
C SER A 112 11.20 9.77 3.37
N PHE A 113 10.74 10.54 2.38
CA PHE A 113 9.92 10.07 1.26
C PHE A 113 10.72 9.93 -0.05
N MET A 114 11.86 10.63 -0.17
CA MET A 114 12.76 10.53 -1.33
C MET A 114 14.23 10.52 -0.86
N PRO A 115 14.76 9.38 -0.37
CA PRO A 115 16.12 9.28 0.17
C PRO A 115 17.22 9.79 -0.77
N ASP A 116 17.04 9.64 -2.08
CA ASP A 116 18.00 10.12 -3.11
C ASP A 116 18.13 11.64 -3.17
N ARG A 117 17.19 12.38 -2.56
CA ARG A 117 17.10 13.85 -2.57
C ARG A 117 17.11 14.44 -1.16
N ALA A 118 17.78 13.77 -0.22
CA ALA A 118 17.78 14.14 1.20
C ALA A 118 18.37 15.53 1.55
N SER A 119 19.02 16.21 0.60
CA SER A 119 19.56 17.57 0.80
C SER A 119 18.49 18.68 0.84
N GLU A 120 17.25 18.37 0.48
CA GLU A 120 16.16 19.33 0.52
C GLU A 120 15.62 19.55 1.94
N GLY A 121 15.11 20.77 2.19
CA GLY A 121 14.52 21.12 3.47
C GLY A 121 13.23 20.34 3.76
N PRO A 122 12.72 20.38 5.00
CA PRO A 122 11.46 19.73 5.34
C PRO A 122 10.29 20.24 4.49
N ILE A 123 9.37 19.35 4.13
CA ILE A 123 8.19 19.65 3.31
C ILE A 123 6.95 18.93 3.85
N ASP A 124 5.78 19.41 3.45
CA ASP A 124 4.51 18.78 3.79
C ASP A 124 4.12 17.76 2.71
N PHE A 125 3.55 16.62 3.13
CA PHE A 125 3.08 15.58 2.23
C PHE A 125 1.60 15.28 2.49
N PRO A 126 0.74 15.26 1.46
CA PRO A 126 -0.66 14.88 1.63
C PRO A 126 -0.77 13.39 1.96
N VAL A 127 -1.83 12.99 2.66
CA VAL A 127 -2.28 11.60 2.77
C VAL A 127 -3.52 11.47 1.91
N ASN A 128 -3.36 10.91 0.72
CA ASN A 128 -4.42 10.87 -0.28
C ASN A 128 -5.20 9.55 -0.26
N VAL A 129 -6.50 9.64 -0.51
CA VAL A 129 -7.41 8.52 -0.72
C VAL A 129 -7.97 8.59 -2.15
N GLY A 130 -7.91 7.48 -2.88
CA GLY A 130 -8.53 7.36 -4.19
C GLY A 130 -10.01 7.01 -4.08
N ILE A 131 -10.86 7.66 -4.86
CA ILE A 131 -12.30 7.37 -4.92
C ILE A 131 -12.66 7.03 -6.36
N LEU A 132 -13.20 5.84 -6.59
CA LEU A 132 -13.59 5.33 -7.91
C LEU A 132 -15.09 5.06 -7.92
N LYS A 133 -15.85 5.80 -8.75
CA LYS A 133 -17.31 5.63 -8.89
C LYS A 133 -17.62 4.91 -10.20
N ALA A 134 -18.33 3.80 -10.09
CA ALA A 134 -18.89 3.08 -11.22
C ALA A 134 -20.16 3.75 -11.74
N ARG A 135 -20.53 3.45 -12.98
CA ARG A 135 -21.75 3.98 -13.62
C ARG A 135 -23.05 3.57 -12.91
N ASP A 136 -23.05 2.44 -12.21
CA ASP A 136 -24.19 1.97 -11.41
C ASP A 136 -24.31 2.67 -10.04
N GLY A 137 -23.41 3.62 -9.75
CA GLY A 137 -23.35 4.37 -8.49
C GLY A 137 -22.42 3.74 -7.45
N GLY A 138 -22.00 2.49 -7.61
CA GLY A 138 -21.14 1.82 -6.63
C GLY A 138 -19.76 2.47 -6.52
N ILE A 139 -19.32 2.77 -5.30
CA ILE A 139 -18.02 3.38 -5.02
C ILE A 139 -17.03 2.34 -4.51
N THR A 140 -15.81 2.42 -5.03
CA THR A 140 -14.63 1.71 -4.54
C THR A 140 -13.63 2.74 -4.03
N LEU A 141 -13.20 2.60 -2.78
CA LEU A 141 -12.10 3.38 -2.24
C LEU A 141 -10.78 2.65 -2.47
N TYR A 142 -9.74 3.42 -2.79
CA TYR A 142 -8.36 2.97 -2.70
C TYR A 142 -7.70 3.67 -1.52
N ASP A 143 -7.36 2.88 -0.51
CA ASP A 143 -7.11 3.31 0.87
C ASP A 143 -8.35 3.96 1.53
N SER A 144 -8.19 4.33 2.80
CA SER A 144 -9.22 4.93 3.65
C SER A 144 -8.68 6.12 4.46
N GLY A 145 -7.40 6.47 4.28
CA GLY A 145 -6.79 7.61 4.96
C GLY A 145 -6.47 7.32 6.43
N TRP A 146 -6.33 8.38 7.20
CA TRP A 146 -5.85 8.36 8.58
C TRP A 146 -6.90 8.91 9.55
N GLN A 147 -7.19 8.22 10.67
CA GLN A 147 -8.11 8.75 11.70
C GLN A 147 -7.55 8.70 13.13
N GLN A 148 -6.46 7.99 13.38
CA GLN A 148 -5.86 7.89 14.72
C GLN A 148 -5.31 9.25 15.16
N GLN A 149 -6.15 10.10 15.78
CA GLN A 149 -5.84 11.52 16.02
C GLN A 149 -4.63 11.75 16.93
N ASP A 150 -4.37 10.85 17.86
CA ASP A 150 -3.16 10.94 18.67
C ASP A 150 -1.91 10.70 17.84
N TYR A 151 -1.98 9.79 16.87
CA TYR A 151 -0.96 9.58 15.85
C TYR A 151 -0.79 10.83 14.96
N ILE A 152 -1.89 11.50 14.60
CA ILE A 152 -1.86 12.73 13.78
C ILE A 152 -1.22 13.90 14.56
N PHE A 153 -1.74 14.20 15.74
CA PHE A 153 -1.45 15.48 16.41
C PHE A 153 -0.40 15.38 17.51
N ARG A 154 -0.22 14.22 18.15
CA ARG A 154 0.78 14.07 19.21
C ARG A 154 2.13 13.57 18.70
N TRP A 155 2.16 12.86 17.57
CA TRP A 155 3.39 12.27 17.06
C TRP A 155 4.13 13.15 16.05
N ASN A 156 3.50 13.60 14.97
CA ASN A 156 4.23 14.31 13.90
C ASN A 156 3.73 15.74 13.64
N ASN A 157 2.86 16.27 14.50
CA ASN A 157 2.19 17.58 14.31
C ASN A 157 1.48 17.69 12.95
N SER A 158 0.99 16.57 12.40
CA SER A 158 0.20 16.57 11.17
C SER A 158 -1.05 17.42 11.34
N CYS A 159 -1.58 17.86 10.21
CA CYS A 159 -2.78 18.67 10.17
C CYS A 159 -3.85 18.02 9.32
N CYS A 160 -4.91 18.81 9.15
CA CYS A 160 -5.76 18.71 7.99
C CYS A 160 -6.61 17.43 7.89
N PHE A 161 -6.69 16.70 9.00
CA PHE A 161 -7.61 15.58 9.14
C PHE A 161 -9.07 16.05 9.07
N ALA A 162 -9.84 15.39 8.23
CA ALA A 162 -11.30 15.39 8.27
C ALA A 162 -11.81 13.96 8.06
N PRO A 163 -12.96 13.59 8.66
CA PRO A 163 -13.56 12.28 8.43
C PRO A 163 -13.85 12.07 6.94
N LEU A 164 -13.43 10.94 6.37
CA LEU A 164 -13.58 10.69 4.94
C LEU A 164 -15.03 10.74 4.48
N ARG A 165 -15.97 10.27 5.33
CA ARG A 165 -17.40 10.36 5.03
C ARG A 165 -17.89 11.80 4.87
N GLU A 166 -17.41 12.73 5.68
CA GLU A 166 -17.75 14.16 5.57
C GLU A 166 -17.13 14.77 4.32
N GLN A 167 -15.87 14.43 4.03
CA GLN A 167 -15.20 14.87 2.81
C GLN A 167 -15.97 14.41 1.55
N MET A 168 -16.40 13.14 1.51
CA MET A 168 -17.22 12.59 0.43
C MET A 168 -18.54 13.35 0.25
N GLN A 169 -19.27 13.59 1.34
CA GLN A 169 -20.52 14.35 1.30
C GLN A 169 -20.31 15.78 0.78
N ALA A 170 -19.24 16.44 1.25
CA ALA A 170 -18.90 17.80 0.87
C ALA A 170 -18.53 17.93 -0.63
N ILE A 171 -18.00 16.87 -1.24
CA ILE A 171 -17.76 16.82 -2.69
C ILE A 171 -18.94 16.21 -3.46
N GLY A 172 -20.11 16.03 -2.84
CA GLY A 172 -21.31 15.56 -3.54
C GLY A 172 -21.38 14.04 -3.79
N LEU A 173 -20.56 13.25 -3.08
CA LEU A 173 -20.63 11.79 -3.11
C LEU A 173 -21.33 11.25 -1.87
N ASN A 174 -22.13 10.20 -2.03
CA ASN A 174 -22.76 9.54 -0.92
C ASN A 174 -21.82 8.45 -0.34
N PRO A 175 -21.34 8.59 0.91
CA PRO A 175 -20.45 7.60 1.52
C PRO A 175 -21.11 6.24 1.76
N ASP A 176 -22.44 6.14 1.73
CA ASP A 176 -23.15 4.86 1.84
C ASP A 176 -23.11 4.04 0.54
N ASP A 177 -22.73 4.65 -0.58
CA ASP A 177 -22.53 3.95 -1.86
C ASP A 177 -21.16 3.24 -1.93
N VAL A 178 -20.33 3.37 -0.88
CA VAL A 178 -19.05 2.64 -0.77
C VAL A 178 -19.31 1.16 -0.53
N THR A 179 -19.03 0.37 -1.56
CA THR A 179 -19.22 -1.09 -1.55
C THR A 179 -17.92 -1.86 -1.38
N ARG A 180 -16.78 -1.25 -1.74
CA ARG A 180 -15.46 -1.87 -1.73
C ARG A 180 -14.41 -0.91 -1.20
N ILE A 181 -13.45 -1.44 -0.45
CA ILE A 181 -12.22 -0.73 -0.06
C ILE A 181 -11.06 -1.63 -0.43
N VAL A 182 -10.18 -1.16 -1.31
CA VAL A 182 -8.90 -1.81 -1.61
C VAL A 182 -7.84 -1.04 -0.84
N VAL A 183 -7.19 -1.65 0.14
CA VAL A 183 -6.07 -1.01 0.84
C VAL A 183 -4.76 -1.36 0.14
N GLY A 184 -3.92 -0.39 -0.16
CA GLY A 184 -2.59 -0.63 -0.69
C GLY A 184 -1.76 -1.46 0.28
N HIS A 185 -1.87 -1.17 1.59
CA HIS A 185 -1.30 -1.93 2.70
C HIS A 185 -1.96 -1.54 4.03
N GLY A 186 -1.58 -2.18 5.13
CA GLY A 186 -2.22 -2.06 6.43
C GLY A 186 -1.73 -0.90 7.31
N HIS A 187 -0.95 0.05 6.79
CA HIS A 187 -0.51 1.18 7.61
C HIS A 187 -1.67 2.12 7.97
N TRP A 188 -1.52 2.82 9.09
CA TRP A 188 -2.52 3.70 9.69
C TRP A 188 -2.99 4.86 8.81
N ASP A 189 -2.15 5.36 7.91
CA ASP A 189 -2.48 6.43 6.95
C ASP A 189 -3.27 5.94 5.74
N HIS A 190 -3.39 4.62 5.59
CA HIS A 190 -4.05 3.99 4.45
C HIS A 190 -5.25 3.14 4.89
N ALA A 191 -5.18 2.54 6.07
CA ALA A 191 -6.22 1.68 6.65
C ALA A 191 -6.84 2.28 7.92
N GLY A 192 -6.77 3.60 8.10
CA GLY A 192 -7.16 4.27 9.35
C GLY A 192 -8.67 4.43 9.56
N GLN A 193 -9.49 4.39 8.50
CA GLN A 193 -10.93 4.73 8.55
C GLN A 193 -11.85 3.58 8.09
N LEU A 194 -11.40 2.32 8.20
CA LEU A 194 -12.15 1.17 7.67
C LEU A 194 -13.49 0.94 8.37
N ASP A 195 -13.60 1.31 9.65
CA ASP A 195 -14.82 1.18 10.46
C ASP A 195 -15.92 2.19 10.07
N GLN A 196 -15.58 3.26 9.37
CA GLN A 196 -16.54 4.25 8.86
C GLN A 196 -17.40 3.69 7.71
N PHE A 197 -16.98 2.58 7.09
CA PHE A 197 -17.64 1.99 5.93
C PHE A 197 -18.02 0.53 6.22
N GLN A 198 -18.80 0.28 7.27
CA GLN A 198 -19.09 -1.06 7.79
C GLN A 198 -19.60 -2.04 6.72
N ASN A 199 -20.41 -1.56 5.77
CA ASN A 199 -20.98 -2.38 4.71
C ASN A 199 -20.01 -2.75 3.58
N ALA A 200 -18.92 -1.99 3.42
CA ALA A 200 -17.95 -2.19 2.35
C ALA A 200 -17.08 -3.42 2.59
N THR A 201 -16.80 -4.16 1.52
CA THR A 201 -15.88 -5.29 1.53
C THR A 201 -14.44 -4.79 1.42
N LEU A 202 -13.60 -5.17 2.39
CA LEU A 202 -12.17 -4.89 2.39
C LEU A 202 -11.41 -5.89 1.52
N PHE A 203 -10.58 -5.44 0.59
CA PHE A 203 -9.64 -6.26 -0.17
C PHE A 203 -8.23 -6.04 0.37
N ILE A 204 -7.58 -7.09 0.86
CA ILE A 204 -6.25 -7.04 1.46
C ILE A 204 -5.44 -8.29 1.10
N GLN A 205 -4.15 -8.13 0.83
CA GLN A 205 -3.28 -9.27 0.51
C GLN A 205 -3.05 -10.15 1.73
N LYS A 206 -3.00 -11.46 1.50
CA LYS A 206 -2.59 -12.45 2.49
C LYS A 206 -1.19 -12.18 3.04
N GLU A 207 -0.26 -11.72 2.19
CA GLU A 207 1.09 -11.34 2.63
C GLU A 207 1.07 -10.15 3.60
N GLU A 208 0.08 -9.27 3.51
CA GLU A 208 -0.04 -8.13 4.43
C GLU A 208 -0.51 -8.59 5.80
N LEU A 209 -1.43 -9.55 5.85
CA LEU A 209 -1.84 -10.18 7.10
C LEU A 209 -0.69 -10.92 7.79
N LYS A 210 0.22 -11.54 7.02
CA LYS A 210 1.44 -12.12 7.58
C LYS A 210 2.38 -11.06 8.14
N ALA A 211 2.47 -9.90 7.49
CA ALA A 211 3.27 -8.77 7.98
C ALA A 211 2.73 -8.24 9.31
N ILE A 212 1.41 -8.09 9.41
CA ILE A 212 0.72 -7.70 10.64
C ILE A 212 0.94 -8.76 11.72
N ASP A 213 0.75 -10.04 11.42
CA ASP A 213 0.99 -11.14 12.36
C ASP A 213 2.44 -11.16 12.87
N TRP A 214 3.41 -10.97 11.96
CA TRP A 214 4.82 -10.88 12.34
C TRP A 214 5.10 -9.68 13.25
N ALA A 215 4.50 -8.52 12.97
CA ALA A 215 4.63 -7.33 13.81
C ALA A 215 4.04 -7.54 15.22
N LEU A 216 2.95 -8.30 15.33
CA LEU A 216 2.32 -8.66 16.61
C LEU A 216 3.12 -9.72 17.39
N ASN A 217 3.86 -10.58 16.69
CA ASN A 217 4.69 -11.65 17.27
C ASN A 217 6.19 -11.32 17.24
N TYR A 218 6.55 -10.04 17.15
CA TYR A 218 7.94 -9.64 17.03
C TYR A 218 8.75 -10.12 18.26
N PRO A 219 9.99 -10.66 18.09
CA PRO A 219 10.71 -11.32 19.18
C PRO A 219 11.11 -10.43 20.36
N ASP A 220 11.09 -9.10 20.20
CA ASP A 220 11.36 -8.16 21.29
C ASP A 220 10.14 -8.07 22.22
N PRO A 221 10.29 -8.41 23.51
CA PRO A 221 9.19 -8.40 24.48
C PRO A 221 8.61 -7.02 24.77
N GLN A 222 9.26 -5.92 24.35
CA GLN A 222 8.80 -4.54 24.56
C GLN A 222 8.71 -3.75 23.26
N ILE A 223 8.04 -4.31 22.25
CA ILE A 223 7.64 -3.57 21.05
C ILE A 223 6.28 -2.88 21.24
N SER A 224 6.16 -1.64 20.77
CA SER A 224 4.88 -0.95 20.61
C SER A 224 4.81 -0.31 19.23
N ALA A 225 3.60 -0.28 18.66
CA ALA A 225 3.30 0.58 17.52
C ALA A 225 3.53 2.06 17.87
N TRP A 226 3.35 2.41 19.15
CA TRP A 226 3.60 3.72 19.73
C TRP A 226 5.00 3.83 20.34
N ASN A 227 6.02 3.20 19.75
CA ASN A 227 7.39 3.36 20.23
C ASN A 227 7.87 4.79 19.97
N THR A 228 7.45 5.70 20.84
CA THR A 228 7.90 7.08 20.90
C THR A 228 9.30 7.07 21.48
N MET A 229 10.33 7.08 20.63
CA MET A 229 11.63 7.50 21.12
C MET A 229 11.58 9.00 21.36
N ALA A 230 12.05 9.43 22.53
CA ALA A 230 12.38 10.82 22.75
C ALA A 230 13.40 11.23 21.69
N LEU A 231 13.09 12.25 20.88
CA LEU A 231 14.09 12.79 19.96
C LEU A 231 15.28 13.29 20.80
N PRO A 232 16.52 12.91 20.49
CA PRO A 232 17.68 13.49 21.15
C PRO A 232 17.59 15.01 21.05
N SER A 233 17.79 15.71 22.17
CA SER A 233 17.82 17.19 22.21
C SER A 233 18.91 17.79 21.31
N THR A 234 19.78 16.96 20.76
CA THR A 234 20.87 17.29 19.85
C THR A 234 20.50 17.18 18.36
N LEU A 235 19.27 16.75 17.99
CA LEU A 235 18.86 16.75 16.59
C LEU A 235 18.56 18.20 16.14
N PRO A 236 19.35 18.81 15.24
CA PRO A 236 19.26 20.25 14.95
C PRO A 236 17.99 20.67 14.20
N THR A 237 17.22 19.71 13.69
CA THR A 237 16.15 19.92 12.70
C THR A 237 14.77 19.43 13.13
N ALA A 238 14.62 18.95 14.37
CA ALA A 238 13.29 18.59 14.86
C ALA A 238 12.44 19.87 15.03
N PRO A 239 11.27 19.98 14.38
CA PRO A 239 10.33 21.07 14.62
C PRO A 239 10.05 21.22 16.12
N ALA A 240 10.02 22.46 16.62
CA ALA A 240 9.79 22.73 18.03
C ALA A 240 8.49 22.06 18.51
N GLY A 241 8.57 21.22 19.54
CA GLY A 241 7.43 20.53 20.14
C GLY A 241 7.29 19.04 19.82
N ILE A 242 8.05 18.50 18.86
CA ILE A 242 8.09 17.04 18.64
C ILE A 242 8.91 16.39 19.76
N LYS A 243 8.22 15.81 20.73
CA LYS A 243 8.85 15.10 21.85
C LYS A 243 9.12 13.63 21.55
N ASN A 244 8.47 13.10 20.53
CA ASN A 244 8.33 11.68 20.26
C ASN A 244 8.41 11.45 18.75
N THR A 245 9.19 10.46 18.31
CA THR A 245 9.16 9.96 16.94
C THR A 245 8.88 8.46 16.95
N CYS A 246 8.35 7.90 15.85
CA CYS A 246 8.37 6.48 15.62
C CYS A 246 9.83 6.04 15.58
N ALA A 247 10.29 5.48 16.69
CA ALA A 247 11.40 4.55 16.64
C ALA A 247 10.90 3.43 15.76
N ARG A 248 11.50 3.31 14.56
CA ARG A 248 11.08 2.48 13.44
C ARG A 248 11.06 0.99 13.80
N SER A 249 10.15 0.64 14.69
CA SER A 249 9.84 -0.71 15.07
C SER A 249 8.96 -1.28 13.97
N PRO A 250 9.10 -2.57 13.68
CA PRO A 250 8.18 -3.33 12.84
C PRO A 250 6.68 -3.07 13.05
N ALA A 251 6.28 -2.72 14.27
CA ALA A 251 4.88 -2.50 14.64
C ALA A 251 4.38 -1.07 14.36
N CYS A 252 5.25 -0.11 14.06
CA CYS A 252 4.90 1.30 13.98
C CYS A 252 3.84 1.63 12.90
N GLY A 253 3.81 0.86 11.81
CA GLY A 253 2.78 0.97 10.78
C GLY A 253 1.40 0.47 11.24
N TYR A 254 1.33 -0.36 12.28
CA TYR A 254 0.14 -1.14 12.62
C TYR A 254 -0.37 -0.80 14.04
N PRO A 255 -0.95 0.39 14.27
CA PRO A 255 -1.49 0.72 15.57
C PRO A 255 -2.66 -0.19 15.94
N PRO A 256 -2.94 -0.38 17.25
CA PRO A 256 -3.99 -1.29 17.71
C PRO A 256 -5.34 -1.03 17.04
N GLN A 257 -5.75 0.24 16.89
CA GLN A 257 -7.03 0.57 16.27
C GLN A 257 -7.11 0.07 14.82
N THR A 258 -6.11 0.35 13.99
CA THR A 258 -6.06 -0.09 12.58
C THR A 258 -6.05 -1.62 12.46
N VAL A 259 -5.23 -2.30 13.27
CA VAL A 259 -5.19 -3.78 13.31
C VAL A 259 -6.56 -4.35 13.68
N MET A 260 -7.21 -3.78 14.69
CA MET A 260 -8.55 -4.22 15.11
C MET A 260 -9.63 -3.95 14.05
N GLN A 261 -9.52 -2.85 13.30
CA GLN A 261 -10.43 -2.58 12.18
C GLN A 261 -10.26 -3.61 11.04
N ILE A 262 -9.01 -3.91 10.65
CA ILE A 262 -8.71 -4.94 9.64
C ILE A 262 -9.20 -6.31 10.10
N ALA A 263 -8.85 -6.72 11.33
CA ALA A 263 -9.29 -7.98 11.91
C ALA A 263 -10.82 -8.04 12.03
N GLY A 264 -11.47 -6.95 12.42
CA GLY A 264 -12.92 -6.83 12.51
C GLY A 264 -13.60 -7.07 11.16
N LYS A 265 -13.08 -6.48 10.07
CA LYS A 265 -13.56 -6.73 8.70
C LYS A 265 -13.43 -8.21 8.31
N ILE A 266 -12.31 -8.84 8.62
CA ILE A 266 -12.07 -10.26 8.31
C ILE A 266 -13.02 -11.17 9.10
N ILE A 267 -13.06 -11.02 10.42
CA ILE A 267 -13.82 -11.90 11.32
C ILE A 267 -15.33 -11.74 11.12
N SER A 268 -15.79 -10.54 10.74
CA SER A 268 -17.20 -10.29 10.42
C SER A 268 -17.62 -10.72 9.00
N GLY A 269 -16.70 -11.29 8.19
CA GLY A 269 -16.98 -11.69 6.81
C GLY A 269 -17.15 -10.52 5.85
N LYS A 270 -16.59 -9.34 6.18
CA LYS A 270 -16.56 -8.12 5.37
C LYS A 270 -15.19 -7.85 4.76
N ALA A 271 -14.43 -8.91 4.50
CA ALA A 271 -13.17 -8.83 3.77
C ALA A 271 -13.03 -9.98 2.77
N GLU A 272 -12.39 -9.69 1.64
CA GLU A 272 -11.81 -10.65 0.73
C GLU A 272 -10.28 -10.62 0.89
N VAL A 273 -9.74 -11.71 1.45
CA VAL A 273 -8.29 -11.90 1.54
C VAL A 273 -7.79 -12.43 0.20
N VAL A 274 -7.00 -11.62 -0.50
CA VAL A 274 -6.50 -11.91 -1.84
C VAL A 274 -5.07 -12.44 -1.78
N ASP A 275 -4.65 -13.19 -2.80
CA ASP A 275 -3.31 -13.77 -2.90
C ASP A 275 -2.80 -13.56 -4.34
N GLY A 276 -2.16 -12.41 -4.57
CA GLY A 276 -1.70 -11.98 -5.88
C GLY A 276 -2.72 -11.14 -6.65
N ARG A 277 -2.72 -11.29 -7.98
CA ARG A 277 -3.55 -10.51 -8.90
C ARG A 277 -5.01 -10.95 -8.85
N VAL A 278 -5.94 -10.01 -8.75
CA VAL A 278 -7.38 -10.30 -8.79
C VAL A 278 -8.15 -9.21 -9.54
N GLN A 279 -9.12 -9.61 -10.36
CA GLN A 279 -10.10 -8.68 -10.92
C GLN A 279 -11.23 -8.51 -9.90
N VAL A 280 -11.26 -7.37 -9.20
CA VAL A 280 -12.26 -7.11 -8.14
C VAL A 280 -13.62 -6.71 -8.69
N ALA A 281 -13.63 -6.10 -9.88
CA ALA A 281 -14.81 -5.81 -10.67
C ALA A 281 -14.41 -5.63 -12.14
N PRO A 282 -15.34 -5.69 -13.10
CA PRO A 282 -15.05 -5.29 -14.47
C PRO A 282 -14.49 -3.86 -14.50
N GLY A 283 -13.32 -3.65 -15.10
CA GLY A 283 -12.64 -2.35 -15.11
C GLY A 283 -11.72 -2.10 -13.90
N LEU A 284 -11.70 -2.96 -12.88
CA LEU A 284 -10.86 -2.83 -11.68
C LEU A 284 -10.03 -4.08 -11.41
N ILE A 285 -8.71 -3.93 -11.36
CA ILE A 285 -7.77 -5.05 -11.15
C ILE A 285 -6.78 -4.68 -10.05
N ILE A 286 -6.64 -5.56 -9.08
CA ILE A 286 -5.57 -5.51 -8.09
C ILE A 286 -4.34 -6.21 -8.67
N HIS A 287 -3.19 -5.55 -8.53
CA HIS A 287 -1.88 -6.12 -8.83
C HIS A 287 -1.05 -6.23 -7.54
N PRO A 288 -0.40 -7.37 -7.26
CA PRO A 288 0.47 -7.48 -6.10
C PRO A 288 1.71 -6.59 -6.29
N ALA A 289 2.16 -5.93 -5.23
CA ALA A 289 3.39 -5.16 -5.17
C ALA A 289 4.20 -5.57 -3.93
N PHE A 290 4.33 -6.90 -3.74
CA PHE A 290 4.88 -7.47 -2.53
C PHE A 290 6.28 -6.95 -2.22
N ARG A 291 6.47 -6.50 -0.97
CA ARG A 291 7.70 -5.89 -0.47
C ARG A 291 8.10 -4.57 -1.15
N GLY A 292 7.25 -4.01 -2.01
CA GLY A 292 7.46 -2.68 -2.58
C GLY A 292 7.58 -1.63 -1.47
N HIS A 293 6.53 -1.51 -0.64
CA HIS A 293 6.60 -0.74 0.61
C HIS A 293 6.49 -1.65 1.83
N THR A 294 5.40 -2.39 1.93
CA THR A 294 5.18 -3.45 2.91
C THR A 294 5.25 -4.83 2.25
N TYR A 295 5.34 -5.89 3.05
CA TYR A 295 5.38 -7.26 2.53
C TYR A 295 4.17 -7.60 1.65
N GLY A 296 2.98 -7.10 1.97
CA GLY A 296 1.77 -7.36 1.20
C GLY A 296 1.21 -6.16 0.46
N SER A 297 2.05 -5.18 0.12
CA SER A 297 1.63 -4.05 -0.70
C SER A 297 0.95 -4.51 -2.00
N GLN A 298 -0.06 -3.78 -2.43
CA GLN A 298 -0.78 -3.99 -3.69
C GLN A 298 -1.13 -2.66 -4.36
N LEU A 299 -1.43 -2.73 -5.65
CA LEU A 299 -1.83 -1.61 -6.51
C LEU A 299 -3.28 -1.82 -6.97
N LEU A 300 -3.97 -0.75 -7.33
CA LEU A 300 -5.28 -0.82 -8.00
C LEU A 300 -5.23 -0.15 -9.36
N GLN A 301 -5.40 -0.95 -10.41
CA GLN A 301 -5.65 -0.49 -11.76
C GLN A 301 -7.15 -0.21 -11.96
N ALA A 302 -7.47 0.94 -12.53
CA ALA A 302 -8.83 1.33 -12.91
C ALA A 302 -8.91 1.76 -14.37
N ASN A 303 -9.90 1.24 -15.10
CA ASN A 303 -10.23 1.71 -16.43
C ASN A 303 -11.00 3.02 -16.34
N THR A 304 -10.50 4.07 -16.99
CA THR A 304 -11.11 5.40 -16.96
C THR A 304 -11.14 6.02 -18.37
N PRO A 305 -11.87 7.12 -18.57
CA PRO A 305 -11.88 7.84 -19.85
C PRO A 305 -10.52 8.38 -20.28
N THR A 306 -9.61 8.60 -19.34
CA THR A 306 -8.23 9.06 -19.60
C THR A 306 -7.23 7.90 -19.67
N GLY A 307 -7.71 6.67 -19.85
CA GLY A 307 -6.90 5.46 -19.90
C GLY A 307 -6.88 4.71 -18.57
N GLN A 308 -5.88 3.84 -18.38
CA GLN A 308 -5.71 3.15 -17.11
C GLN A 308 -5.12 4.14 -16.09
N LEU A 309 -5.75 4.28 -14.93
CA LEU A 309 -5.13 4.85 -13.74
C LEU A 309 -4.62 3.72 -12.86
N VAL A 310 -3.44 3.90 -12.25
CA VAL A 310 -2.89 2.92 -11.30
C VAL A 310 -2.58 3.62 -9.99
N PHE A 311 -3.35 3.31 -8.96
CA PHE A 311 -3.13 3.80 -7.60
C PHE A 311 -2.15 2.86 -6.89
N GLY A 312 -1.09 3.42 -6.31
CA GLY A 312 -0.01 2.60 -5.75
C GLY A 312 0.24 2.73 -4.26
N SER A 313 -0.52 3.57 -3.56
CA SER A 313 -0.34 3.79 -2.12
C SER A 313 1.12 4.19 -1.84
N ASP A 314 1.73 3.74 -0.75
CA ASP A 314 3.16 3.97 -0.49
C ASP A 314 4.12 3.19 -1.41
N THR A 315 3.64 2.20 -2.17
CA THR A 315 4.50 1.67 -3.25
C THR A 315 4.79 2.77 -4.26
N TYR A 316 3.84 3.68 -4.46
CA TYR A 316 3.97 4.92 -5.23
C TYR A 316 3.95 6.13 -4.27
N SER A 317 4.83 6.23 -3.27
CA SER A 317 4.75 7.38 -2.35
C SER A 317 4.90 8.73 -3.08
N SER A 318 5.73 8.82 -4.13
CA SER A 318 5.93 10.04 -4.92
C SER A 318 5.90 9.77 -6.42
N TRP A 319 5.18 10.61 -7.15
CA TRP A 319 5.15 10.63 -8.62
C TRP A 319 6.46 11.15 -9.21
N GLU A 320 7.08 12.16 -8.57
CA GLU A 320 8.45 12.56 -8.93
C GLU A 320 9.42 11.39 -8.82
N GLY A 321 9.28 10.58 -7.75
CA GLY A 321 10.08 9.38 -7.53
C GLY A 321 9.92 8.36 -8.64
N ILE A 322 8.68 8.03 -9.03
CA ILE A 322 8.38 7.12 -10.15
C ILE A 322 9.03 7.61 -11.44
N ARG A 323 8.84 8.90 -11.77
CA ARG A 323 9.33 9.48 -13.02
C ARG A 323 10.86 9.50 -13.11
N ALA A 324 11.52 9.72 -11.98
CA ALA A 324 12.97 9.80 -11.89
C ALA A 324 13.65 8.46 -11.51
N TRP A 325 12.87 7.40 -11.29
CA TRP A 325 13.36 6.13 -10.73
C TRP A 325 14.11 6.31 -9.40
N ASN A 326 13.63 7.22 -8.56
CA ASN A 326 14.13 7.39 -7.20
C ASN A 326 13.40 6.46 -6.24
N VAL A 327 14.14 6.06 -5.23
CA VAL A 327 13.66 5.32 -4.08
C VAL A 327 12.52 6.12 -3.42
N ALA A 328 11.36 5.49 -3.24
CA ALA A 328 10.28 6.07 -2.44
C ALA A 328 10.37 5.56 -1.01
N ASN A 329 10.16 6.46 -0.06
CA ASN A 329 10.01 6.21 1.36
C ASN A 329 11.09 5.30 1.99
N ILE A 330 11.81 5.84 2.99
CA ILE A 330 12.80 5.09 3.76
C ILE A 330 12.22 3.88 4.53
N GLN A 331 10.89 3.75 4.61
CA GLN A 331 10.17 2.62 5.21
C GLN A 331 9.90 1.45 4.27
N GLN A 332 10.31 1.52 3.00
CA GLN A 332 10.15 0.43 2.06
C GLN A 332 10.86 -0.87 2.51
N THR A 333 10.30 -2.01 2.14
CA THR A 333 10.85 -3.33 2.49
C THR A 333 11.98 -3.75 1.54
N ASP A 334 11.78 -3.56 0.23
CA ASP A 334 12.72 -3.97 -0.82
C ASP A 334 12.65 -3.00 -2.01
N THR A 335 13.71 -2.21 -2.19
CA THR A 335 13.82 -1.21 -3.26
C THR A 335 13.73 -1.82 -4.66
N VAL A 336 14.19 -3.06 -4.87
CA VAL A 336 14.07 -3.72 -6.18
C VAL A 336 12.59 -4.00 -6.47
N GLN A 337 11.85 -4.47 -5.48
CA GLN A 337 10.41 -4.72 -5.64
C GLN A 337 9.62 -3.44 -5.86
N GLN A 338 10.02 -2.34 -5.23
CA GLN A 338 9.44 -1.03 -5.48
C GLN A 338 9.64 -0.58 -6.93
N PHE A 339 10.86 -0.71 -7.46
CA PHE A 339 11.13 -0.37 -8.87
C PHE A 339 10.39 -1.29 -9.84
N LEU A 340 10.26 -2.58 -9.54
CA LEU A 340 9.39 -3.47 -10.31
C LEU A 340 7.93 -3.00 -10.27
N ALA A 341 7.45 -2.48 -9.15
CA ALA A 341 6.12 -1.89 -9.09
C ALA A 341 6.02 -0.58 -9.91
N TYR A 342 7.05 0.25 -9.98
CA TYR A 342 7.07 1.40 -10.89
C TYR A 342 6.97 0.96 -12.35
N GLU A 343 7.73 -0.07 -12.72
CA GLU A 343 7.69 -0.68 -14.05
C GLU A 343 6.27 -1.13 -14.41
N LYS A 344 5.53 -1.74 -13.46
CA LYS A 344 4.12 -2.09 -13.66
C LYS A 344 3.28 -0.89 -14.06
N CYS A 345 3.48 0.26 -13.42
CA CYS A 345 2.72 1.45 -13.80
C CYS A 345 2.95 1.79 -15.27
N TYR A 346 4.20 1.85 -15.71
CA TYR A 346 4.55 2.19 -17.09
C TYR A 346 3.93 1.23 -18.12
N PHE A 347 3.81 -0.05 -17.81
CA PHE A 347 3.16 -1.02 -18.71
C PHE A 347 1.64 -1.00 -18.66
N LEU A 348 1.06 -0.68 -17.51
CA LEU A 348 -0.39 -0.61 -17.35
C LEU A 348 -0.98 0.67 -17.91
N THR A 349 -0.27 1.80 -17.76
CA THR A 349 -0.75 3.12 -18.19
C THR A 349 -0.25 3.53 -19.58
N GLY A 350 0.90 3.00 -20.00
CA GLY A 350 1.53 3.32 -21.27
C GLY A 350 1.07 2.46 -22.44
N THR A 351 1.51 2.85 -23.64
CA THR A 351 1.49 2.00 -24.83
C THR A 351 2.91 1.54 -25.17
N GLN A 352 3.06 0.60 -26.11
CA GLN A 352 4.38 0.18 -26.59
C GLN A 352 5.25 1.34 -27.10
N THR A 353 4.63 2.43 -27.57
CA THR A 353 5.32 3.58 -28.17
C THR A 353 5.26 4.85 -27.31
N ASN A 354 4.55 4.84 -26.19
CA ASN A 354 4.43 5.99 -25.29
C ASN A 354 4.21 5.54 -23.84
N GLN A 355 5.29 5.48 -23.08
CA GLN A 355 5.27 5.14 -21.66
C GLN A 355 5.44 6.42 -20.83
N GLN A 356 4.39 6.88 -20.17
CA GLN A 356 4.43 8.07 -19.30
C GLN A 356 3.79 7.75 -17.95
N PRO A 357 4.36 8.25 -16.84
CA PRO A 357 3.87 7.94 -15.50
C PRO A 357 2.71 8.84 -15.06
N ASP A 358 2.12 9.65 -15.95
CA ASP A 358 1.11 10.66 -15.59
C ASP A 358 -0.15 10.07 -14.92
N ASN A 359 -0.44 8.79 -15.21
CA ASN A 359 -1.55 8.04 -14.62
C ASN A 359 -1.13 7.13 -13.44
N CYS A 360 0.12 7.25 -12.97
CA CYS A 360 0.59 6.61 -11.73
C CYS A 360 0.21 7.48 -10.54
N ILE A 361 -0.82 7.08 -9.79
CA ILE A 361 -1.36 7.89 -8.72
C ILE A 361 -0.59 7.63 -7.43
N ALA A 362 0.22 8.61 -7.05
CA ALA A 362 1.02 8.59 -5.84
C ALA A 362 0.24 9.01 -4.58
N ALA A 363 0.54 8.38 -3.44
CA ALA A 363 -0.17 8.64 -2.18
C ALA A 363 0.29 9.92 -1.47
N HIS A 364 1.59 10.21 -1.50
CA HIS A 364 2.25 11.27 -0.74
C HIS A 364 3.07 12.18 -1.66
N GLU A 365 2.51 12.55 -2.81
CA GLU A 365 3.20 13.43 -3.76
C GLU A 365 3.09 14.89 -3.31
N ARG A 366 4.24 15.54 -3.07
CA ARG A 366 4.29 16.95 -2.63
C ARG A 366 3.70 17.93 -3.64
N LEU A 367 3.75 17.59 -4.93
CA LEU A 367 3.21 18.39 -6.02
C LEU A 367 1.69 18.23 -6.16
N SER A 368 1.05 17.36 -5.36
CA SER A 368 -0.40 17.20 -5.37
C SER A 368 -1.10 18.55 -5.13
N TYR A 369 -2.18 18.75 -5.87
CA TYR A 369 -3.00 19.95 -5.78
C TYR A 369 -2.19 21.20 -6.18
N SER A 370 -1.40 21.07 -7.24
CA SER A 370 -0.64 22.14 -7.88
C SER A 370 -0.61 21.93 -9.40
N ASN A 371 -0.15 22.95 -10.13
CA ASN A 371 0.01 22.85 -11.58
C ASN A 371 1.13 21.88 -12.02
N ASP A 372 2.02 21.51 -11.09
CA ASP A 372 3.20 20.68 -11.39
C ASP A 372 2.92 19.17 -11.31
N TYR A 373 1.75 18.77 -10.81
CA TYR A 373 1.27 17.38 -10.86
C TYR A 373 -0.02 17.29 -11.70
N PRO A 374 0.08 17.02 -13.01
CA PRO A 374 -1.01 17.21 -13.96
C PRO A 374 -2.31 16.48 -13.63
N ILE A 375 -2.21 15.30 -12.99
CA ILE A 375 -3.39 14.48 -12.66
C ILE A 375 -4.29 15.15 -11.61
N THR A 376 -3.73 16.00 -10.75
CA THR A 376 -4.47 16.72 -9.69
C THR A 376 -4.71 18.20 -10.02
N LYS A 377 -4.55 18.62 -11.29
CA LYS A 377 -4.68 20.03 -11.69
C LYS A 377 -6.07 20.62 -11.42
N PHE A 378 -7.12 19.79 -11.47
CA PHE A 378 -8.50 20.18 -11.20
C PHE A 378 -8.85 19.95 -9.74
N TRP A 379 -8.28 20.77 -8.86
CA TRP A 379 -8.46 20.65 -7.42
C TRP A 379 -9.14 21.85 -6.77
N TRP A 380 -9.65 21.66 -5.55
CA TRP A 380 -10.22 22.71 -4.71
C TRP A 380 -10.10 22.34 -3.22
N ASN A 381 -10.14 23.34 -2.34
CA ASN A 381 -10.34 23.13 -0.91
C ASN A 381 -11.78 22.66 -0.65
N ILE A 382 -11.93 21.61 0.14
CA ILE A 382 -13.24 21.12 0.59
C ILE A 382 -13.78 22.09 1.65
N VAL A 383 -15.06 22.43 1.54
CA VAL A 383 -15.77 23.28 2.51
C VAL A 383 -16.95 22.53 3.12
N ASP A 384 -17.27 22.85 4.38
CA ASP A 384 -18.48 22.38 5.04
C ASP A 384 -19.74 23.07 4.49
N SER A 385 -20.91 22.69 4.99
CA SER A 385 -22.20 23.28 4.59
C SER A 385 -22.32 24.78 4.88
N ASN A 386 -21.45 25.33 5.73
CA ASN A 386 -21.41 26.75 6.09
C ASN A 386 -20.36 27.52 5.27
N GLY A 387 -19.64 26.86 4.35
CA GLY A 387 -18.58 27.45 3.55
C GLY A 387 -17.23 27.57 4.28
N ASN A 388 -17.08 26.99 5.47
CA ASN A 388 -15.78 26.95 6.14
C ASN A 388 -14.92 25.86 5.55
N LYS A 389 -13.61 26.09 5.42
CA LYS A 389 -12.67 25.05 4.97
C LYS A 389 -12.72 23.87 5.94
N LEU A 390 -12.92 22.67 5.40
CA LEU A 390 -12.99 21.43 6.15
C LEU A 390 -11.56 21.02 6.57
N ASN A 391 -11.03 21.73 7.56
CA ASN A 391 -9.65 21.60 8.06
C ASN A 391 -8.58 21.67 6.95
N CYS A 392 -8.71 22.55 5.96
CA CYS A 392 -7.76 22.62 4.83
C CYS A 392 -7.62 21.33 4.00
N SER A 393 -8.59 20.42 4.08
CA SER A 393 -8.71 19.27 3.19
C SER A 393 -8.89 19.71 1.74
N ARG A 394 -8.35 18.92 0.81
CA ARG A 394 -8.43 19.17 -0.63
C ARG A 394 -9.03 17.97 -1.35
N ALA A 395 -9.66 18.24 -2.50
CA ALA A 395 -10.09 17.22 -3.43
C ALA A 395 -9.59 17.59 -4.84
N ALA A 396 -9.34 16.57 -5.65
CA ALA A 396 -9.07 16.71 -7.08
C ALA A 396 -9.96 15.76 -7.88
N GLU A 397 -10.53 16.26 -8.95
CA GLU A 397 -11.24 15.47 -9.95
C GLU A 397 -10.24 15.02 -11.01
N LEU A 398 -9.94 13.72 -11.06
CA LEU A 398 -8.92 13.18 -11.96
C LEU A 398 -9.50 12.93 -13.35
N THR A 399 -10.70 12.34 -13.40
CA THR A 399 -11.39 11.95 -14.64
C THR A 399 -12.85 11.59 -14.36
N LEU A 400 -13.74 11.79 -15.34
CA LEU A 400 -15.18 11.55 -15.21
C LEU A 400 -15.70 10.65 -16.32
N ALA A 401 -16.27 9.51 -15.94
CA ALA A 401 -16.97 8.62 -16.87
C ALA A 401 -18.12 9.34 -17.59
N ASN A 402 -18.45 8.87 -18.79
CA ASN A 402 -19.49 9.50 -19.61
C ASN A 402 -20.84 9.59 -18.88
N GLY A 403 -21.37 10.81 -18.76
CA GLY A 403 -22.62 11.11 -18.07
C GLY A 403 -22.46 11.52 -16.60
N GLU A 404 -21.26 11.46 -16.02
CA GLU A 404 -20.97 12.07 -14.72
C GLU A 404 -20.74 13.57 -14.90
N ASN A 405 -21.43 14.39 -14.09
CA ASN A 405 -21.21 15.84 -14.08
C ASN A 405 -19.96 16.16 -13.24
N SER A 406 -19.36 17.32 -13.46
CA SER A 406 -18.25 17.74 -12.58
C SER A 406 -18.73 18.05 -11.18
N HIS A 407 -17.97 17.57 -10.20
CA HIS A 407 -18.16 17.85 -8.78
C HIS A 407 -17.35 19.07 -8.34
N MET A 408 -16.45 19.56 -9.20
CA MET A 408 -15.68 20.76 -8.96
C MET A 408 -16.61 21.99 -8.92
N PRO A 409 -16.54 22.83 -7.88
CA PRO A 409 -17.33 24.05 -7.80
C PRO A 409 -17.05 24.97 -9.00
N SER A 410 -18.05 25.73 -9.44
CA SER A 410 -17.91 26.71 -10.53
C SER A 410 -16.90 27.83 -10.22
N SER A 411 -16.64 28.08 -8.94
CA SER A 411 -15.60 28.99 -8.44
C SER A 411 -14.75 28.25 -7.40
N PRO A 412 -13.80 27.42 -7.85
CA PRO A 412 -13.00 26.55 -6.97
C PRO A 412 -12.05 27.39 -6.10
N ASP A 413 -12.03 27.15 -4.79
CA ASP A 413 -11.00 27.75 -3.93
C ASP A 413 -9.69 26.96 -4.01
N GLN A 414 -8.74 27.48 -4.76
CA GLN A 414 -7.40 26.90 -4.95
C GLN A 414 -6.32 27.61 -4.12
N ASN A 415 -6.70 28.34 -3.07
CA ASN A 415 -5.73 28.96 -2.17
C ASN A 415 -5.12 27.92 -1.23
N VAL A 416 -3.79 27.81 -1.19
CA VAL A 416 -3.09 26.91 -0.28
C VAL A 416 -3.53 27.20 1.16
N CYS A 417 -4.11 26.18 1.80
CA CYS A 417 -4.57 26.24 3.17
C CYS A 417 -3.64 25.40 4.04
N VAL A 418 -3.18 25.99 5.14
CA VAL A 418 -2.42 25.28 6.16
C VAL A 418 -3.10 25.55 7.50
N SER A 419 -3.74 24.54 8.08
CA SER A 419 -4.18 24.61 9.46
C SER A 419 -2.99 24.25 10.33
N ARG A 420 -2.44 25.22 11.07
CA ARG A 420 -1.59 24.86 12.22
C ARG A 420 -2.52 24.18 13.23
N PRO A 421 -2.09 23.10 13.92
CA PRO A 421 -2.94 22.41 14.87
C PRO A 421 -3.42 23.41 15.94
N SER A 422 -4.68 23.80 15.86
CA SER A 422 -5.35 24.63 16.85
C SER A 422 -5.74 23.71 17.99
N THR A 423 -4.74 23.30 18.78
CA THR A 423 -4.85 22.28 19.84
C THR A 423 -5.32 20.91 19.29
N PRO A 424 -4.77 19.78 19.76
CA PRO A 424 -5.47 18.51 19.57
C PRO A 424 -6.92 18.72 20.06
N PRO A 425 -7.96 18.25 19.35
CA PRO A 425 -9.29 18.20 19.96
C PRO A 425 -9.14 17.57 21.34
N SER A 426 -9.92 18.01 22.33
CA SER A 426 -9.88 17.43 23.67
C SER A 426 -10.22 15.95 23.55
N VAL A 427 -9.19 15.12 23.40
CA VAL A 427 -9.31 13.69 23.48
C VAL A 427 -9.78 13.49 24.92
N GLY A 428 -11.04 13.11 25.08
CA GLY A 428 -11.55 12.70 26.39
C GLY A 428 -10.54 11.71 26.97
N PRO A 429 -10.37 11.65 28.32
CA PRO A 429 -9.40 10.74 28.91
C PRO A 429 -9.60 9.38 28.27
N GLU A 430 -8.60 8.92 27.49
CA GLU A 430 -8.59 7.53 27.08
C GLU A 430 -8.80 6.76 28.37
N THR A 431 -9.82 5.92 28.41
CA THR A 431 -9.82 4.79 29.34
C THR A 431 -8.46 4.16 29.13
N SER A 432 -7.57 4.40 30.10
CA SER A 432 -6.17 4.00 30.10
C SER A 432 -6.00 2.77 29.23
N ASN A 433 -5.39 2.93 28.05
CA ASN A 433 -4.99 1.77 27.29
C ASN A 433 -4.04 0.99 28.22
N PRO A 434 -4.42 -0.18 28.77
CA PRO A 434 -3.82 -0.69 30.00
C PRO A 434 -2.38 -1.17 29.84
N GLY A 435 -1.79 -1.03 28.64
CA GLY A 435 -0.54 -1.67 28.23
C GLY A 435 0.62 -0.73 27.92
N VAL A 436 0.51 0.60 28.13
CA VAL A 436 1.65 1.51 27.95
C VAL A 436 2.12 1.99 29.33
N PRO A 437 3.17 1.40 29.92
CA PRO A 437 3.83 2.00 31.07
C PRO A 437 4.32 3.40 30.69
N ARG A 438 4.09 4.38 31.57
CA ARG A 438 4.65 5.72 31.46
C ARG A 438 6.17 5.72 31.54
#